data_AF-A0A2E9PH83-F1
#
_entry.id   AF-A0A2E9PH83-F1
#
_cell.length_a   1.000
_cell.length_b   1.000
_cell.length_c   1.000
_cell.angle_alpha   90.00
_cell.angle_beta   90.00
_cell.angle_gamma   90.00
#
_symmetry.space_group_name_H-M   'P 1'
#
loop_
_entity.id
_entity.type
_entity.pdbx_description
1 polymer ?
#
loop_
_entity_poly.entity_id
_entity_poly.type
_entity_poly.pdbx_seq_one_letter_code
_entity_poly.pdbx_strand_id
1 'polypeptide(L)'
;MSKYSLPNTKISATIMEFGKGVLNALPADYSQSEMEDAMLTIITVWNAIVLDTWHNTDKNEKMVLDALSQAPKEGQLQVKRLIKRKKTKFSDDIRAVGDHWIREEQGDFIFGCEARLDIERISLNEDSLKH
;
A
#
# COMPACT_ATOMS: atom_id res chain seq x y z
N MET A 1 20.25 -10.94 -10.83
CA MET A 1 18.91 -10.65 -11.39
C MET A 1 18.30 -9.57 -10.53
N SER A 2 17.77 -8.49 -11.10
CA SER A 2 17.00 -7.51 -10.32
C SER A 2 15.93 -8.28 -9.54
N LYS A 3 15.97 -8.19 -8.21
CA LYS A 3 15.12 -8.98 -7.31
C LYS A 3 13.63 -8.67 -7.50
N TYR A 4 13.31 -7.58 -8.20
CA TYR A 4 11.96 -7.07 -8.38
C TYR A 4 11.74 -6.65 -9.83
N SER A 5 10.66 -7.12 -10.45
CA SER A 5 10.20 -6.65 -11.76
C SER A 5 9.05 -5.66 -11.59
N LEU A 6 9.09 -4.54 -12.32
CA LEU A 6 8.00 -3.57 -12.25
C LEU A 6 6.73 -4.17 -12.85
N PRO A 7 5.61 -4.24 -12.09
CA PRO A 7 4.38 -4.80 -12.63
C PRO A 7 3.82 -3.93 -13.75
N ASN A 8 3.27 -4.57 -14.79
CA ASN A 8 2.58 -3.90 -15.90
C ASN A 8 1.13 -3.46 -15.54
N THR A 9 0.76 -3.52 -14.27
CA THR A 9 -0.56 -3.07 -13.78
C THR A 9 -0.50 -1.60 -13.34
N LYS A 10 -1.61 -0.88 -13.48
CA LYS A 10 -1.76 0.45 -12.84
C LYS A 10 -1.65 0.30 -11.33
N ILE A 11 -0.87 1.17 -10.68
CA ILE A 11 -0.71 1.14 -9.23
C ILE A 11 -2.05 1.31 -8.51
N SER A 12 -2.92 2.20 -8.99
CA SER A 12 -4.26 2.40 -8.39
C SER A 12 -5.09 1.11 -8.35
N ALA A 13 -5.06 0.32 -9.42
CA ALA A 13 -5.73 -0.98 -9.47
C ALA A 13 -5.11 -1.98 -8.49
N THR A 14 -3.78 -2.02 -8.37
CA THR A 14 -3.09 -2.85 -7.37
C THR A 14 -3.49 -2.46 -5.95
N ILE A 15 -3.54 -1.16 -5.63
CA ILE A 15 -3.91 -0.66 -4.30
C ILE A 15 -5.37 -0.99 -3.95
N MET A 16 -6.29 -0.85 -4.89
CA MET A 16 -7.70 -1.26 -4.67
C MET A 16 -7.82 -2.76 -4.40
N GLU A 17 -7.12 -3.61 -5.17
CA GLU A 17 -7.13 -5.05 -4.94
C GLU A 17 -6.40 -5.44 -3.64
N PHE A 18 -5.34 -4.74 -3.27
CA PHE A 18 -4.68 -4.90 -1.98
C PHE A 18 -5.64 -4.61 -0.82
N GLY A 19 -6.31 -3.46 -0.89
CA GLY A 19 -7.22 -2.93 0.13
C GLY A 19 -8.63 -3.49 0.14
N LYS A 20 -8.99 -4.36 -0.81
CA LYS A 20 -10.35 -4.91 -1.01
C LYS A 20 -11.05 -5.37 0.27
N GLY A 21 -10.32 -5.95 1.22
CA GLY A 21 -10.91 -6.39 2.50
C GLY A 21 -11.41 -5.24 3.39
N VAL A 22 -10.72 -4.09 3.36
CA VAL A 22 -11.15 -2.87 4.07
C VAL A 22 -12.29 -2.20 3.31
N LEU A 23 -12.17 -2.09 1.99
CA LEU A 23 -13.20 -1.47 1.14
C LEU A 23 -14.55 -2.22 1.23
N ASN A 24 -14.51 -3.55 1.24
CA ASN A 24 -15.72 -4.38 1.40
C ASN A 24 -16.34 -4.31 2.80
N ALA A 25 -15.64 -3.74 3.79
CA ALA A 25 -16.13 -3.59 5.15
C ALA A 25 -16.77 -2.21 5.40
N LEU A 26 -16.72 -1.30 4.42
CA LEU A 26 -17.43 -0.03 4.49
C LEU A 26 -18.96 -0.25 4.50
N PRO A 27 -19.73 0.58 5.23
CA PRO A 27 -21.19 0.52 5.21
C PRO A 27 -21.70 0.83 3.79
N ALA A 28 -22.90 0.37 3.41
CA ALA A 28 -23.39 0.52 2.03
C ALA A 28 -23.58 2.00 1.59
N ASP A 29 -23.79 2.90 2.55
CA ASP A 29 -24.01 4.34 2.39
C ASP A 29 -22.80 5.18 2.83
N TYR A 30 -21.59 4.62 2.71
CA TYR A 30 -20.36 5.33 3.07
C TYR A 30 -20.22 6.66 2.30
N SER A 31 -19.79 7.68 3.02
CA SER A 31 -19.46 9.01 2.51
C SER A 31 -18.11 9.04 1.80
N GLN A 32 -17.87 10.07 0.98
CA GLN A 32 -16.56 10.30 0.38
C GLN A 32 -15.43 10.36 1.43
N SER A 33 -15.69 10.98 2.59
CA SER A 33 -14.71 11.07 3.68
C SER A 33 -14.34 9.69 4.23
N GLU A 34 -15.31 8.77 4.37
CA GLU A 34 -15.04 7.41 4.84
C GLU A 34 -14.25 6.59 3.80
N MET A 35 -14.50 6.82 2.50
CA MET A 35 -13.70 6.26 1.43
C MET A 35 -12.27 6.79 1.45
N GLU A 36 -12.10 8.10 1.67
CA GLU A 36 -10.80 8.76 1.81
C GLU A 36 -10.01 8.21 3.00
N ASP A 37 -10.64 8.08 4.17
CA ASP A 37 -10.01 7.50 5.37
C ASP A 37 -9.61 6.03 5.18
N ALA A 38 -10.47 5.24 4.52
CA ALA A 38 -10.18 3.85 4.18
C ALA A 38 -8.99 3.76 3.24
N MET A 39 -8.96 4.56 2.16
CA MET A 39 -7.86 4.58 1.21
C MET A 39 -6.57 5.08 1.85
N LEU A 40 -6.62 6.10 2.72
CA LEU A 40 -5.45 6.59 3.44
C LEU A 40 -4.85 5.49 4.33
N THR A 41 -5.69 4.71 5.02
CA THR A 41 -5.26 3.56 5.82
C THR A 41 -4.58 2.51 4.94
N ILE A 42 -5.20 2.15 3.81
CA ILE A 42 -4.65 1.17 2.85
C ILE A 42 -3.28 1.63 2.34
N ILE A 43 -3.18 2.89 1.90
CA ILE A 43 -1.95 3.50 1.38
C ILE A 43 -0.86 3.54 2.44
N THR A 44 -1.20 3.91 3.68
CA THR A 44 -0.25 3.98 4.79
C THR A 44 0.39 2.62 5.04
N VAL A 45 -0.42 1.56 5.11
CA VAL A 45 0.10 0.20 5.30
C VAL A 45 0.93 -0.26 4.11
N TRP A 46 0.48 0.02 2.88
CA TRP A 46 1.24 -0.30 1.66
C TRP A 46 2.62 0.35 1.67
N ASN A 47 2.67 1.67 1.87
CA ASN A 47 3.89 2.46 1.84
C ASN A 47 4.84 2.06 2.97
N ALA A 48 4.33 1.79 4.18
CA ALA A 48 5.17 1.35 5.29
C ALA A 48 6.02 0.12 4.91
N ILE A 49 5.39 -0.89 4.32
CA ILE A 49 6.09 -2.13 3.94
C ILE A 49 7.00 -1.91 2.72
N VAL A 50 6.61 -1.05 1.77
CA VAL A 50 7.48 -0.71 0.63
C VAL A 50 8.74 0.02 1.10
N LEU A 51 8.62 1.02 1.97
CA LEU A 51 9.75 1.75 2.53
C LEU A 51 10.67 0.84 3.35
N ASP A 52 10.08 -0.05 4.16
CA ASP A 52 10.82 -1.08 4.88
C ASP A 52 11.58 -2.02 3.93
N THR A 53 11.02 -2.33 2.77
CA THR A 53 11.68 -3.12 1.72
C THR A 53 12.84 -2.34 1.09
N TRP A 54 12.65 -1.06 0.76
CA TRP A 54 13.71 -0.21 0.19
C TRP A 54 14.88 -0.02 1.15
N HIS A 55 14.60 0.12 2.45
CA HIS A 55 15.60 0.39 3.47
C HIS A 55 16.13 -0.86 4.18
N ASN A 56 15.58 -2.04 3.88
CA ASN A 56 15.88 -3.30 4.56
C ASN A 56 15.70 -3.19 6.09
N THR A 57 14.54 -2.67 6.52
CA THR A 57 14.16 -2.48 7.92
C THR A 57 12.75 -3.01 8.21
N ASP A 58 12.29 -2.90 9.46
CA ASP A 58 10.90 -3.14 9.88
C ASP A 58 10.32 -1.94 10.65
N LYS A 59 10.95 -0.77 10.50
CA LYS A 59 10.67 0.43 11.29
C LYS A 59 9.26 0.95 11.03
N ASN A 60 8.88 1.07 9.76
CA ASN A 60 7.60 1.67 9.39
C ASN A 60 6.44 0.73 9.74
N GLU A 61 6.61 -0.58 9.56
CA GLU A 61 5.65 -1.59 10.02
C GLU A 61 5.43 -1.50 11.53
N LYS A 62 6.50 -1.39 12.33
CA LYS A 62 6.38 -1.22 13.78
C LYS A 62 5.62 0.06 14.13
N MET A 63 5.94 1.18 13.47
CA MET A 63 5.21 2.44 13.68
C MET A 63 3.72 2.32 13.38
N VAL A 64 3.33 1.60 12.32
CA VAL A 64 1.92 1.31 12.01
C VAL A 64 1.27 0.48 13.12
N LEU A 65 1.93 -0.57 13.59
CA LEU A 65 1.40 -1.43 14.65
C LEU A 65 1.28 -0.69 16.00
N ASP A 66 2.25 0.16 16.32
CA ASP A 66 2.27 0.96 17.54
C ASP A 66 1.15 2.00 17.54
N ALA A 67 0.95 2.69 16.40
CA ALA A 67 -0.15 3.65 16.22
C ALA A 67 -1.54 2.99 16.39
N LEU A 68 -1.66 1.70 16.08
CA LEU A 68 -2.90 0.94 16.21
C LEU A 68 -3.08 0.27 17.57
N SER A 69 -2.09 0.36 18.47
CA SER A 69 -2.13 -0.33 19.77
C SER A 69 -3.38 0.00 20.60
N GLN A 70 -3.90 1.23 20.46
CA GLN A 70 -5.11 1.72 21.13
C GLN A 70 -6.38 1.66 20.27
N ALA A 71 -6.27 1.26 19.00
CA ALA A 71 -7.43 1.12 18.12
C ALA A 71 -8.29 -0.09 18.53
N PRO A 72 -9.59 -0.12 18.18
CA PRO A 72 -10.44 -1.30 18.37
C PRO A 72 -9.82 -2.56 17.76
N LYS A 73 -10.03 -3.72 18.40
CA LYS A 73 -9.46 -5.02 17.97
C LYS A 73 -9.76 -5.33 16.49
N GLU A 74 -10.95 -4.97 16.03
CA GLU A 74 -11.37 -5.17 14.65
C GLU A 74 -10.47 -4.39 13.68
N GLY A 75 -10.20 -3.11 13.97
CA GLY A 75 -9.31 -2.26 13.18
C GLY A 75 -7.86 -2.78 13.18
N GLN A 76 -7.36 -3.20 14.35
CA GLN A 76 -6.04 -3.84 14.44
C GLN A 76 -5.95 -5.10 13.56
N LEU A 77 -7.00 -5.92 13.56
CA LEU A 77 -7.05 -7.15 12.77
C LEU A 77 -7.05 -6.85 11.27
N GLN A 78 -7.78 -5.83 10.82
CA GLN A 78 -7.79 -5.42 9.42
C GLN A 78 -6.41 -4.97 8.94
N VAL A 79 -5.69 -4.15 9.71
CA VAL A 79 -4.35 -3.72 9.33
C VAL A 79 -3.35 -4.88 9.35
N LYS A 80 -3.41 -5.77 10.35
CA LYS A 80 -2.57 -6.99 10.36
C LYS A 80 -2.82 -7.86 9.12
N ARG A 81 -4.06 -7.95 8.63
CA ARG A 81 -4.39 -8.65 7.38
C ARG A 81 -3.81 -7.94 6.15
N LEU A 82 -3.83 -6.62 6.10
CA LEU A 82 -3.17 -5.84 5.04
C LEU A 82 -1.66 -6.07 5.03
N ILE A 83 -0.98 -5.96 6.18
CA ILE A 83 0.47 -6.25 6.30
C ILE A 83 0.78 -7.66 5.77
N LYS A 84 0.01 -8.67 6.22
CA LYS A 84 0.17 -10.05 5.74
C LYS A 84 -0.04 -10.14 4.22
N ARG A 85 -1.10 -9.55 3.67
CA ARG A 85 -1.35 -9.53 2.22
C ARG A 85 -0.19 -8.90 1.46
N LYS A 86 0.38 -7.77 1.94
CA LYS A 86 1.49 -7.10 1.27
C LYS A 86 2.71 -8.02 1.21
N LYS A 87 3.04 -8.68 2.32
CA LYS A 87 4.19 -9.57 2.43
C LYS A 87 4.03 -10.90 1.68
N THR A 88 2.81 -11.37 1.41
CA THR A 88 2.58 -12.68 0.77
C THR A 88 2.11 -12.59 -0.68
N LYS A 89 1.14 -11.73 -1.01
CA LYS A 89 0.54 -11.65 -2.36
C LYS A 89 1.18 -10.56 -3.21
N PHE A 90 1.71 -9.51 -2.57
CA PHE A 90 2.24 -8.32 -3.26
C PHE A 90 3.71 -8.06 -2.87
N SER A 91 4.46 -9.09 -2.49
CA SER A 91 5.85 -8.95 -2.02
C SER A 91 6.74 -8.25 -3.04
N ASP A 92 6.49 -8.49 -4.32
CA ASP A 92 7.39 -8.10 -5.40
C ASP A 92 7.07 -6.71 -5.96
N ASP A 93 5.91 -6.13 -5.61
CA ASP A 93 5.58 -4.76 -6.00
C ASP A 93 6.25 -3.78 -5.02
N ILE A 94 7.33 -3.18 -5.51
CA ILE A 94 8.15 -2.22 -4.76
C ILE A 94 7.76 -0.75 -5.05
N ARG A 95 6.65 -0.50 -5.75
CA ARG A 95 6.19 0.88 -6.00
C ARG A 95 5.51 1.42 -4.76
N ALA A 96 5.98 2.54 -4.24
CA ALA A 96 5.24 3.30 -3.24
C ALA A 96 4.14 4.12 -3.93
N VAL A 97 3.16 4.57 -3.15
CA VAL A 97 2.12 5.50 -3.57
C VAL A 97 2.54 6.92 -3.22
N GLY A 98 2.54 7.81 -4.20
CA GLY A 98 2.73 9.25 -4.03
C GLY A 98 1.41 9.99 -3.87
N ASP A 99 1.25 11.07 -4.64
CA ASP A 99 0.01 11.84 -4.66
C ASP A 99 -1.16 10.92 -5.07
N HIS A 100 -2.29 11.11 -4.42
CA HIS A 100 -3.50 10.33 -4.64
C HIS A 100 -4.73 11.20 -4.52
N TRP A 101 -5.83 10.75 -5.14
CA TRP A 101 -7.10 11.47 -5.15
C TRP A 101 -8.27 10.50 -5.26
N ILE A 102 -9.40 10.92 -4.72
CA ILE A 102 -10.70 10.32 -4.94
C ILE A 102 -11.58 11.35 -5.63
N ARG A 103 -12.37 10.91 -6.60
CA ARG A 103 -13.38 11.71 -7.27
C ARG A 103 -14.69 10.93 -7.32
N GLU A 104 -15.79 11.64 -7.29
CA GLU A 104 -17.11 11.06 -7.52
C GLU A 104 -17.58 11.37 -8.94
N GLU A 105 -17.97 10.34 -9.68
CA GLU A 105 -18.58 10.47 -11.01
C GLU A 105 -19.81 9.56 -11.09
N GLN A 106 -20.99 10.14 -11.34
CA GLN A 106 -22.25 9.40 -11.50
C GLN A 106 -22.62 8.49 -10.30
N GLY A 107 -22.19 8.84 -9.09
CA GLY A 107 -22.41 8.06 -7.87
C GLY A 107 -21.36 6.97 -7.62
N ASP A 108 -20.36 6.83 -8.49
CA ASP A 108 -19.21 5.95 -8.30
C ASP A 108 -17.99 6.74 -7.82
N PHE A 109 -17.20 6.14 -6.92
CA PHE A 109 -15.90 6.69 -6.52
C PHE A 109 -14.77 6.15 -7.38
N ILE A 110 -13.99 7.07 -7.95
CA ILE A 110 -12.80 6.80 -8.75
C ILE A 110 -11.57 7.12 -7.92
N PHE A 111 -10.72 6.11 -7.72
CA PHE A 111 -9.42 6.27 -7.06
C PHE A 111 -8.27 6.36 -8.06
N GLY A 112 -7.43 7.38 -7.92
CA GLY A 112 -6.20 7.53 -8.68
C GLY A 112 -5.00 7.81 -7.76
N CYS A 113 -3.81 7.37 -8.18
CA CYS A 113 -2.57 7.68 -7.49
C CYS A 113 -1.33 7.55 -8.37
N GLU A 114 -0.25 8.19 -7.94
CA GLU A 114 1.07 8.10 -8.55
C GLU A 114 1.88 6.92 -8.01
N ALA A 115 2.67 6.29 -8.89
CA ALA A 115 3.70 5.35 -8.48
C ALA A 115 5.01 6.10 -8.19
N ARG A 116 5.64 5.79 -7.05
CA ARG A 116 6.96 6.29 -6.65
C ARG A 116 7.93 5.13 -6.50
N LEU A 117 9.17 5.36 -6.92
CA LEU A 117 10.26 4.38 -6.88
C LEU A 117 11.52 5.04 -6.32
N ASP A 118 12.30 4.30 -5.55
CA ASP A 118 13.68 4.67 -5.19
C ASP A 118 14.63 4.20 -6.31
N ILE A 119 14.80 5.06 -7.32
CA ILE A 119 15.56 4.73 -8.53
C ILE A 119 17.01 4.40 -8.19
N GLU A 120 17.63 5.14 -7.27
CA GLU A 120 19.02 4.92 -6.87
C GLU A 120 19.21 3.51 -6.29
N ARG A 121 18.30 3.06 -5.41
CA ARG A 121 18.38 1.72 -4.82
C ARG A 121 17.97 0.59 -5.75
N ILE A 122 17.12 0.85 -6.74
CA ILE A 122 16.73 -0.13 -7.75
C ILE A 122 17.92 -0.41 -8.69
N SER A 123 18.65 0.64 -9.10
CA SER A 123 19.82 0.53 -9.97
C SER A 123 21.05 -0.10 -9.30
N LEU A 124 21.28 0.16 -8.01
CA LEU A 124 22.44 -0.41 -7.27
C LEU A 124 22.44 -1.96 -7.21
N ASN A 125 21.28 -2.60 -7.42
CA ASN A 125 21.17 -4.06 -7.46
C ASN A 125 21.44 -4.67 -8.85
N GLU A 126 21.55 -3.87 -9.92
CA GLU A 126 21.89 -4.34 -11.26
C GLU A 126 23.41 -4.37 -11.51
N ASP A 127 24.17 -3.45 -10.91
CA ASP A 127 25.62 -3.35 -11.10
C ASP A 127 26.44 -4.37 -10.29
N SER A 128 25.82 -5.07 -9.33
CA SER A 128 26.46 -6.19 -8.61
C SER A 128 26.62 -7.48 -9.44
N LEU A 129 26.31 -7.43 -10.74
CA LEU A 129 26.49 -8.52 -11.71
C LEU A 129 27.78 -8.41 -12.54
N LYS A 130 28.69 -7.50 -12.18
CA LYS A 130 30.03 -7.44 -12.76
C LYS A 130 31.08 -7.57 -11.65
N HIS A 131 31.32 -8.79 -11.16
CA HIS A 131 32.63 -9.31 -10.76
C HIS A 131 32.53 -10.80 -10.42
#